data_AF-A0AAX0IT37-F1
#
_entry.id   AF-A0AAX0IT37-F1
#
_cell.length_a   1.000
_cell.length_b   1.000
_cell.length_c   1.000
_cell.angle_alpha   90.00
_cell.angle_beta   90.00
_cell.angle_gamma   90.00
#
_symmetry.space_group_name_H-M   'P 1'
#
loop_
_entity.id
_entity.type
_entity.pdbx_description
1 polymer ?
#
loop_
_entity_poly.entity_id
_entity_poly.type
_entity_poly.pdbx_seq_one_letter_code
_entity_poly.pdbx_strand_id
1 'polypeptide(L)'
;MIEILSHKNEPRLEYYPLPPSTIITNFVEGESQCNYEIYLLELINESKYFKDKAKGAYKRPNTENHGECDAISENYELDFKLLASSTYLQSRSILFPSITIDKKGGITYGQCKNPGGYVKGTNINVAFRYRSLEDLKKLECSHLKHDKIDEDLCKVLNMLKVKKNIMLFFPFNFKIDNEVDIKKVDKIVTSALNSDFQSLFLYREESTKHYDTYFVTLVFEMFYIYQVQNNLLTLIEKIDVKNIPTFLKLRSYGVYGFPEWE
;
A
#
# COMPACT_ATOMS: atom_id res chain seq x y z
N MET A 1 -3.16 12.75 16.16
CA MET A 1 -3.84 11.58 16.77
C MET A 1 -4.69 10.91 15.70
N ILE A 2 -4.25 9.77 15.17
CA ILE A 2 -5.12 8.93 14.34
C ILE A 2 -5.91 8.11 15.35
N GLU A 3 -7.20 8.40 15.51
CA GLU A 3 -8.10 7.51 16.26
C GLU A 3 -8.22 6.19 15.49
N ILE A 4 -7.49 5.16 15.92
CA ILE A 4 -7.69 3.80 15.44
C ILE A 4 -8.89 3.23 16.20
N LEU A 5 -10.09 3.67 15.84
CA LEU A 5 -11.34 3.12 16.37
C LEU A 5 -11.74 1.90 15.53
N SER A 6 -11.27 0.71 15.89
CA SER A 6 -11.95 -0.54 15.53
C SER A 6 -11.50 -1.68 16.43
N HIS A 7 -12.45 -2.54 16.84
CA HIS A 7 -12.12 -3.85 17.38
C HIS A 7 -11.29 -4.64 16.35
N LYS A 8 -10.11 -5.12 16.74
CA LYS A 8 -9.29 -6.02 15.90
C LYS A 8 -10.10 -7.30 15.65
N ASN A 9 -10.20 -7.73 14.39
CA ASN A 9 -10.77 -9.05 14.06
C ASN A 9 -9.88 -10.19 14.56
N GLU A 10 -8.59 -9.91 14.76
CA GLU A 10 -7.62 -10.81 15.34
C GLU A 10 -6.79 -10.04 16.39
N PRO A 11 -7.02 -10.23 17.70
CA PRO A 11 -6.32 -9.47 18.73
C PRO A 11 -4.81 -9.67 18.71
N ARG A 12 -4.34 -10.82 18.20
CA ARG A 12 -2.91 -11.17 18.12
C ARG A 12 -2.19 -10.54 16.93
N LEU A 13 -2.92 -9.90 16.02
CA LEU A 13 -2.37 -9.28 14.82
C LEU A 13 -2.31 -7.77 15.01
N GLU A 14 -1.11 -7.23 14.87
CA GLU A 14 -0.84 -5.80 14.90
C GLU A 14 -0.36 -5.36 13.54
N TYR A 15 -0.60 -4.10 13.21
CA TYR A 15 -0.11 -3.53 11.98
C TYR A 15 0.33 -2.10 12.22
N TYR A 16 1.44 -1.74 11.59
CA TYR A 16 2.08 -0.45 11.76
C TYR A 16 2.29 0.20 10.40
N PRO A 17 2.03 1.52 10.28
CA PRO A 17 2.20 2.23 9.03
C PRO A 17 3.67 2.27 8.61
N LEU A 18 3.95 2.01 7.33
CA LEU A 18 5.29 2.21 6.78
C LEU A 18 5.72 3.68 6.83
N PRO A 19 7.01 3.99 6.97
CA PRO A 19 7.49 5.37 7.06
C PRO A 19 7.13 6.19 5.81
N PRO A 20 6.94 7.52 5.92
CA PRO A 20 6.61 8.36 4.76
C PRO A 20 7.61 8.24 3.62
N SER A 21 8.89 8.06 3.93
CA SER A 21 9.98 7.90 2.95
C SER A 21 9.80 6.71 2.01
N THR A 22 9.04 5.67 2.40
CA THR A 22 8.78 4.50 1.57
C THR A 22 7.45 4.57 0.80
N ILE A 23 6.61 5.58 1.02
CA ILE A 23 5.24 5.61 0.47
C ILE A 23 4.88 6.93 -0.22
N ILE A 24 5.48 8.05 0.20
CA ILE A 24 5.22 9.37 -0.36
C ILE A 24 6.33 9.69 -1.36
N THR A 25 5.94 9.87 -2.62
CA THR A 25 6.86 10.27 -3.67
C THR A 25 7.55 11.60 -3.34
N ASN A 26 8.86 11.66 -3.55
CA ASN A 26 9.73 12.81 -3.29
C ASN A 26 9.68 13.32 -1.83
N PHE A 27 9.39 12.44 -0.87
CA PHE A 27 9.41 12.82 0.55
C PHE A 27 10.81 13.12 1.07
N VAL A 28 11.80 12.37 0.58
CA VAL A 28 13.22 12.59 0.89
C VAL A 28 13.82 13.44 -0.22
N GLU A 29 14.09 14.71 0.09
CA GLU A 29 14.69 15.65 -0.85
C GLU A 29 16.13 15.22 -1.17
N GLY A 30 16.51 15.25 -2.45
CA GLY A 30 17.82 14.76 -2.91
C GLY A 30 17.89 13.25 -3.16
N GLU A 31 16.84 12.49 -2.82
CA GLU A 31 16.72 11.07 -3.17
C GLU A 31 15.85 10.89 -4.43
N SER A 32 16.51 10.73 -5.58
CA SER A 32 15.83 10.51 -6.87
C SER A 32 14.99 9.23 -6.92
N GLN A 33 15.25 8.25 -6.05
CA GLN A 33 14.52 6.99 -5.99
C GLN A 33 13.39 6.97 -4.95
N CYS A 34 13.03 8.12 -4.36
CA CYS A 34 11.95 8.21 -3.38
C CYS A 34 10.58 8.14 -4.07
N ASN A 35 10.22 6.96 -4.57
CA ASN A 35 8.90 6.63 -5.11
C ASN A 35 8.66 5.12 -4.89
N TYR A 36 7.48 4.76 -4.37
CA TYR A 36 7.14 3.38 -4.06
C TYR A 36 7.08 2.48 -5.30
N GLU A 37 6.70 3.02 -6.45
CA GLU A 37 6.63 2.31 -7.73
C GLU A 37 7.99 1.76 -8.16
N ILE A 38 9.07 2.41 -7.72
CA ILE A 38 10.44 1.99 -8.03
C ILE A 38 10.75 0.65 -7.39
N TYR A 39 10.52 0.51 -6.09
CA TYR A 39 10.81 -0.74 -5.40
C TYR A 39 9.71 -1.79 -5.64
N LEU A 40 8.48 -1.41 -6.01
CA LEU A 40 7.50 -2.39 -6.48
C LEU A 40 7.90 -2.99 -7.82
N LEU A 41 8.52 -2.21 -8.71
CA LEU A 41 9.13 -2.75 -9.92
C LEU A 41 10.29 -3.70 -9.61
N GLU A 42 11.14 -3.38 -8.63
CA GLU A 42 12.16 -4.31 -8.13
C GLU A 42 11.52 -5.59 -7.58
N LEU A 43 10.45 -5.46 -6.79
CA LEU A 43 9.74 -6.58 -6.18
C LEU A 43 9.19 -7.57 -7.21
N ILE A 44 8.49 -7.09 -8.23
CA ILE A 44 7.96 -7.99 -9.28
C ILE A 44 9.07 -8.57 -10.16
N ASN A 45 10.20 -7.86 -10.30
CA ASN A 45 11.39 -8.37 -10.96
C ASN A 45 12.24 -9.27 -10.07
N GLU A 46 11.94 -9.40 -8.78
CA GLU A 46 12.51 -10.41 -7.90
C GLU A 46 11.62 -11.67 -7.87
N SER A 47 10.30 -11.49 -7.91
CA SER A 47 9.30 -12.54 -7.94
C SER A 47 9.47 -13.53 -9.09
N LYS A 48 9.52 -14.82 -8.77
CA LYS A 48 9.50 -15.87 -9.80
C LYS A 48 8.17 -15.90 -10.55
N TYR A 49 7.06 -15.77 -9.82
CA TYR A 49 5.72 -15.79 -10.42
C TYR A 49 5.56 -14.72 -11.50
N PHE A 50 5.98 -13.48 -11.23
CA PHE A 50 5.84 -12.39 -12.18
C PHE A 50 6.81 -12.53 -13.36
N LYS A 51 8.06 -12.98 -13.14
CA LYS A 51 9.00 -13.29 -14.23
C LYS A 51 8.43 -14.32 -15.20
N ASP A 52 7.85 -15.41 -14.67
CA ASP A 52 7.24 -16.46 -15.46
C ASP A 52 6.03 -15.91 -16.25
N LYS A 53 5.23 -15.03 -15.62
CA LYS A 53 4.07 -14.39 -16.26
C LYS A 53 4.43 -13.41 -17.37
N ALA A 54 5.48 -12.61 -17.19
CA ALA A 54 6.01 -11.70 -18.20
C ALA A 54 6.80 -12.40 -19.31
N LYS A 55 7.29 -13.62 -19.06
CA LYS A 55 8.34 -14.30 -19.84
C LYS A 55 9.60 -13.43 -19.99
N GLY A 56 9.94 -12.69 -18.93
CA GLY A 56 11.03 -11.72 -18.95
C GLY A 56 10.94 -10.74 -17.78
N ALA A 57 11.78 -9.70 -17.83
CA ALA A 57 11.78 -8.64 -16.84
C ALA A 57 10.79 -7.53 -17.22
N TYR A 58 10.14 -6.97 -16.20
CA TYR A 58 9.36 -5.74 -16.31
C TYR A 58 10.30 -4.53 -16.38
N LYS A 59 9.89 -3.53 -17.13
CA LYS A 59 10.56 -2.23 -17.25
C LYS A 59 9.55 -1.12 -17.01
N ARG A 60 10.04 0.08 -16.72
CA ARG A 60 9.20 1.26 -16.77
C ARG A 60 8.85 1.60 -18.22
N PRO A 61 7.69 2.22 -18.46
CA PRO A 61 7.39 2.83 -19.75
C PRO A 61 8.45 3.86 -20.15
N ASN A 62 8.65 4.02 -21.46
CA ASN A 62 9.57 5.02 -22.00
C ASN A 62 9.00 6.45 -21.91
N THR A 63 7.67 6.58 -21.77
CA THR A 63 6.96 7.85 -21.71
C THR A 63 5.97 7.86 -20.55
N GLU A 64 5.99 8.90 -19.72
CA GLU A 64 4.97 9.14 -18.69
C GLU A 64 3.68 9.75 -19.30
N ASN A 65 3.32 9.34 -20.51
CA ASN A 65 2.09 9.78 -21.16
C ASN A 65 0.88 9.25 -20.38
N HIS A 66 -0.20 10.03 -20.37
CA HIS A 66 -1.42 9.72 -19.62
C HIS A 66 -2.01 8.37 -20.04
N GLY A 67 -1.78 7.33 -19.22
CA GLY A 67 -2.47 6.05 -19.35
C GLY A 67 -1.57 4.81 -19.45
N GLU A 68 -0.25 4.93 -19.54
CA GLU A 68 0.66 3.76 -19.53
C GLU A 68 0.67 3.06 -18.16
N CYS A 69 0.98 1.76 -18.13
CA CYS A 69 1.15 1.00 -16.89
C CYS A 69 2.54 1.26 -16.29
N ASP A 70 2.66 1.19 -14.97
CA ASP A 70 3.92 1.47 -14.26
C ASP A 70 5.01 0.41 -14.52
N ALA A 71 4.58 -0.81 -14.85
CA ALA A 71 5.43 -1.93 -15.19
C ALA A 71 4.97 -2.62 -16.47
N ILE A 72 5.81 -2.61 -17.49
CA ILE A 72 5.54 -3.19 -18.81
C ILE A 72 6.52 -4.31 -19.14
N SER A 73 6.02 -5.36 -19.78
CA SER A 73 6.78 -6.42 -20.43
C SER A 73 6.10 -6.78 -21.74
N GLU A 74 6.72 -7.63 -22.55
CA GLU A 74 6.13 -8.05 -23.84
C GLU A 74 4.78 -8.76 -23.68
N ASN A 75 4.59 -9.54 -22.61
CA ASN A 75 3.42 -10.40 -22.45
C ASN A 75 2.44 -9.93 -21.37
N TYR A 76 2.84 -8.95 -20.55
CA TYR A 76 2.06 -8.54 -19.40
C TYR A 76 2.40 -7.13 -18.94
N GLU A 77 1.37 -6.40 -18.55
CA GLU A 77 1.48 -5.06 -18.00
C GLU A 77 0.77 -5.00 -16.66
N LEU A 78 1.30 -4.20 -15.75
CA LEU A 78 0.83 -4.05 -14.39
C LEU A 78 0.92 -2.59 -13.96
N ASP A 79 -0.16 -2.12 -13.35
CA ASP A 79 -0.31 -0.75 -12.85
C ASP A 79 -0.31 -0.79 -11.31
N PHE A 80 0.59 -0.04 -10.71
CA PHE A 80 0.77 0.02 -9.26
C PHE A 80 -0.19 1.03 -8.66
N LYS A 81 -0.85 0.61 -7.58
CA LYS A 81 -1.87 1.41 -6.91
C LYS A 81 -1.67 1.38 -5.41
N LEU A 82 -1.32 2.54 -4.83
CA LEU A 82 -1.20 2.69 -3.39
C LEU A 82 -2.58 2.65 -2.74
N LEU A 83 -2.85 1.59 -1.98
CA LEU A 83 -4.08 1.39 -1.23
C LEU A 83 -3.96 2.10 0.12
N ALA A 84 -4.21 3.40 0.13
CA ALA A 84 -4.26 4.25 1.33
C ALA A 84 -5.18 5.46 1.10
N SER A 85 -5.73 6.03 2.18
CA SER A 85 -6.56 7.23 2.06
C SER A 85 -5.73 8.48 1.78
N SER A 86 -6.32 9.45 1.08
CA SER A 86 -5.65 10.71 0.79
C SER A 86 -5.41 11.53 2.05
N THR A 87 -6.32 11.47 3.03
CA THR A 87 -6.13 12.12 4.34
C THR A 87 -5.02 11.47 5.16
N TYR A 88 -4.88 10.14 5.12
CA TYR A 88 -3.75 9.44 5.74
C TYR A 88 -2.43 9.87 5.10
N LEU A 89 -2.32 9.83 3.77
CA LEU A 89 -1.09 10.23 3.07
C LEU A 89 -0.74 11.70 3.30
N GLN A 90 -1.74 12.60 3.35
CA GLN A 90 -1.54 14.00 3.71
C GLN A 90 -0.98 14.14 5.12
N SER A 91 -1.54 13.41 6.10
CA SER A 91 -1.06 13.46 7.49
C SER A 91 0.42 13.06 7.58
N ARG A 92 0.82 12.01 6.84
CA ARG A 92 2.20 11.54 6.76
C ARG A 92 3.12 12.56 6.06
N SER A 93 2.62 13.31 5.07
CA SER A 93 3.40 14.31 4.35
C SER A 93 3.69 15.57 5.16
N ILE A 94 2.76 16.02 6.02
CA ILE A 94 2.86 17.33 6.67
C ILE A 94 3.25 17.26 8.15
N LEU A 95 2.99 16.15 8.82
CA LEU A 95 3.24 16.00 10.26
C LEU A 95 4.56 15.29 10.58
N PHE A 96 5.21 14.66 9.59
CA PHE A 96 6.53 14.05 9.77
C PHE A 96 7.65 15.04 9.41
N PRO A 97 8.84 14.91 10.04
CA PRO A 97 10.02 15.70 9.70
C PRO A 97 10.32 15.65 8.20
N SER A 98 10.73 16.79 7.65
CA SER A 98 11.37 16.77 6.34
C SER A 98 12.72 16.06 6.42
N ILE A 99 13.10 15.42 5.33
CA ILE A 99 14.38 14.71 5.20
C ILE A 99 15.04 15.22 3.94
N THR A 100 16.29 15.65 4.03
CA THR A 100 17.09 16.13 2.90
C THR A 100 18.43 15.40 2.86
N ILE A 101 18.86 15.04 1.66
CA ILE A 101 20.20 14.48 1.38
C ILE A 101 21.00 15.55 0.65
N ASP A 102 22.12 15.96 1.25
CA ASP A 102 23.02 16.93 0.62
C ASP A 102 23.87 16.28 -0.49
N LYS A 103 24.58 17.12 -1.26
CA LYS A 103 25.45 16.65 -2.37
C LYS A 103 26.61 15.73 -1.93
N LYS A 104 26.91 15.66 -0.63
CA LYS A 104 27.94 14.80 -0.04
C LYS A 104 27.35 13.52 0.57
N GLY A 105 26.03 13.32 0.48
CA GLY A 105 25.33 12.18 1.06
C GLY A 105 24.98 12.35 2.55
N GLY A 106 25.17 13.55 3.12
CA GLY A 106 24.75 13.87 4.48
C GLY A 106 23.23 13.94 4.58
N ILE A 107 22.66 13.27 5.59
CA ILE A 107 21.22 13.25 5.86
C ILE A 107 20.91 14.29 6.94
N THR A 108 19.99 15.21 6.65
CA THR A 108 19.48 16.19 7.60
C THR A 108 17.99 16.01 7.82
N TYR A 109 17.57 16.19 9.08
CA TYR A 109 16.17 16.13 9.49
C TYR A 109 15.71 17.54 9.88
N GLY A 110 14.69 18.05 9.18
CA GLY A 110 14.09 19.36 9.44
C GLY A 110 12.83 19.27 10.29
N GLN A 111 12.20 20.41 10.52
CA GLN A 111 10.86 20.45 11.12
C GLN A 111 9.83 19.89 10.14
N CYS A 112 8.74 19.33 10.66
CA CYS A 112 7.60 18.98 9.81
C CYS A 112 6.93 20.25 9.24
N LYS A 113 6.19 20.11 8.14
CA LYS A 113 5.54 21.25 7.45
C LYS A 113 4.45 21.91 8.30
N ASN A 114 3.87 21.18 9.26
CA ASN A 114 2.83 21.68 10.15
C ASN A 114 3.09 21.29 11.61
N PRO A 115 4.04 21.95 12.30
CA PRO A 115 4.37 21.67 13.70
C PRO A 115 3.18 21.92 14.62
N GLY A 116 2.86 20.96 15.51
CA GLY A 116 1.70 21.03 16.39
C GLY A 116 0.34 20.87 15.68
N GLY A 117 0.36 20.63 14.36
CA GLY A 117 -0.84 20.40 13.57
C GLY A 117 -1.53 19.07 13.87
N TYR A 118 -2.78 18.98 13.42
CA TYR A 118 -3.60 17.79 13.57
C TYR A 118 -4.34 17.47 12.28
N VAL A 119 -4.34 16.19 11.88
CA VAL A 119 -5.09 15.68 10.73
C VAL A 119 -5.86 14.44 11.17
N LYS A 120 -7.16 14.41 10.87
CA LYS A 120 -7.96 13.17 10.90
C LYS A 120 -7.67 12.40 9.62
N GLY A 121 -7.04 11.23 9.75
CA GLY A 121 -6.75 10.33 8.63
C GLY A 121 -7.71 9.15 8.62
N THR A 122 -8.26 8.82 7.45
CA THR A 122 -9.12 7.65 7.27
C THR A 122 -8.29 6.38 7.27
N ASN A 123 -8.55 5.48 8.21
CA ASN A 123 -8.00 4.12 8.16
C ASN A 123 -8.84 3.29 7.18
N ILE A 124 -8.30 3.04 5.98
CA ILE A 124 -9.06 2.41 4.90
C ILE A 124 -9.47 0.96 5.19
N ASN A 125 -8.63 0.15 5.82
CA ASN A 125 -8.95 -1.25 6.06
C ASN A 125 -10.08 -1.38 7.09
N VAL A 126 -10.08 -0.52 8.11
CA VAL A 126 -11.20 -0.39 9.05
C VAL A 126 -12.47 0.11 8.35
N ALA A 127 -12.34 1.13 7.49
CA ALA A 127 -13.49 1.70 6.79
C ALA A 127 -14.15 0.69 5.84
N PHE A 128 -13.39 -0.17 5.17
CA PHE A 128 -13.95 -1.18 4.27
C PHE A 128 -14.46 -2.44 4.97
N ARG A 129 -13.89 -2.83 6.12
CA ARG A 129 -14.25 -4.03 6.90
C ARG A 129 -15.75 -4.20 7.13
N TYR A 130 -16.47 -3.11 7.41
CA TYR A 130 -17.88 -3.16 7.79
C TYR A 130 -18.84 -2.84 6.64
N ARG A 131 -18.35 -2.78 5.40
CA ARG A 131 -19.16 -2.43 4.22
C ARG A 131 -19.34 -3.65 3.31
N SER A 132 -20.59 -3.95 3.00
CA SER A 132 -20.98 -4.94 2.00
C SER A 132 -20.77 -4.43 0.57
N LEU A 133 -20.88 -5.31 -0.42
CA LEU A 133 -20.86 -4.90 -1.82
C LEU A 133 -21.98 -3.90 -2.14
N GLU A 134 -23.20 -4.10 -1.60
CA GLU A 134 -24.29 -3.14 -1.78
C GLU A 134 -23.96 -1.77 -1.19
N ASP A 135 -23.31 -1.72 -0.04
CA ASP A 135 -22.89 -0.44 0.57
C ASP A 135 -21.88 0.29 -0.32
N LEU A 136 -20.92 -0.45 -0.90
CA LEU A 136 -19.94 0.14 -1.82
C LEU A 136 -20.56 0.67 -3.11
N LYS A 137 -21.63 0.03 -3.60
CA LYS A 137 -22.37 0.51 -4.78
C LYS A 137 -23.18 1.77 -4.50
N LYS A 138 -23.69 1.91 -3.27
CA LYS A 138 -24.48 3.07 -2.83
C LYS A 138 -23.64 4.29 -2.51
N LEU A 139 -22.31 4.16 -2.37
CA LEU A 139 -21.41 5.30 -2.23
C LEU A 139 -21.52 6.18 -3.48
N GLU A 140 -22.29 7.27 -3.36
CA GLU A 140 -22.48 8.26 -4.42
C GLU A 140 -21.23 9.12 -4.60
N CYS A 141 -20.26 8.60 -5.34
CA CYS A 141 -18.98 9.28 -5.62
C CYS A 141 -19.10 10.52 -6.52
N SER A 142 -20.32 11.01 -6.78
CA SER A 142 -20.63 12.17 -7.62
C SER A 142 -21.18 13.38 -6.84
N HIS A 143 -21.61 13.23 -5.57
CA HIS A 143 -22.33 14.28 -4.83
C HIS A 143 -21.76 14.61 -3.45
N LEU A 144 -20.55 14.16 -3.14
CA LEU A 144 -19.92 14.35 -1.84
C LEU A 144 -19.63 15.84 -1.58
N LYS A 145 -20.49 16.45 -0.78
CA LYS A 145 -20.18 17.68 -0.06
C LYS A 145 -20.17 17.30 1.41
N HIS A 146 -18.98 17.20 2.01
CA HIS A 146 -18.70 17.35 3.45
C HIS A 146 -18.17 16.14 4.26
N ASP A 147 -18.19 14.87 3.80
CA ASP A 147 -17.54 13.77 4.52
C ASP A 147 -16.21 13.33 3.87
N LYS A 148 -15.10 13.61 4.56
CA LYS A 148 -13.74 13.24 4.13
C LYS A 148 -13.52 11.74 4.06
N ILE A 149 -14.23 10.96 4.89
CA ILE A 149 -14.13 9.49 4.86
C ILE A 149 -14.69 9.00 3.53
N ASP A 150 -15.90 9.41 3.17
CA ASP A 150 -16.52 8.99 1.91
C ASP A 150 -15.72 9.49 0.69
N GLU A 151 -15.13 10.69 0.74
CA GLU A 151 -14.21 11.16 -0.31
C GLU A 151 -13.01 10.23 -0.48
N ASP A 152 -12.39 9.79 0.62
CA ASP A 152 -11.28 8.84 0.58
C ASP A 152 -11.71 7.47 0.04
N LEU A 153 -12.87 6.96 0.47
CA LEU A 153 -13.39 5.68 -0.02
C LEU A 153 -13.70 5.75 -1.52
N CYS A 154 -14.31 6.83 -1.99
CA CYS A 154 -14.60 7.03 -3.40
C CYS A 154 -13.35 7.12 -4.26
N LYS A 155 -12.25 7.70 -3.77
CA LYS A 155 -10.95 7.66 -4.47
C LYS A 155 -10.46 6.23 -4.63
N VAL A 156 -10.54 5.40 -3.58
CA VAL A 156 -10.18 3.98 -3.65
C VAL A 156 -11.10 3.23 -4.62
N LEU A 157 -12.42 3.42 -4.56
CA LEU A 157 -13.36 2.75 -5.47
C LEU A 157 -13.14 3.15 -6.93
N ASN A 158 -12.87 4.41 -7.22
CA ASN A 158 -12.58 4.87 -8.58
C ASN A 158 -11.26 4.31 -9.11
N MET A 159 -10.25 4.18 -8.26
CA MET A 159 -8.99 3.51 -8.59
C MET A 159 -9.21 2.04 -8.98
N LEU A 160 -10.12 1.34 -8.33
CA LEU A 160 -10.43 -0.07 -8.64
C LEU A 160 -11.18 -0.26 -9.97
N LYS A 161 -11.79 0.78 -10.54
CA LYS A 161 -12.49 0.70 -11.84
C LYS A 161 -11.57 0.75 -13.05
N VAL A 162 -10.26 0.97 -12.84
CA VAL A 162 -9.29 1.05 -13.93
C VAL A 162 -9.21 -0.30 -14.66
N LYS A 163 -9.44 -0.26 -15.97
CA LYS A 163 -9.40 -1.40 -16.90
C LYS A 163 -7.95 -1.78 -17.25
N LYS A 164 -7.18 -2.16 -16.23
CA LYS A 164 -5.79 -2.63 -16.31
C LYS A 164 -5.59 -3.71 -15.26
N ASN A 165 -4.58 -4.55 -15.42
CA ASN A 165 -4.11 -5.38 -14.30
C ASN A 165 -3.50 -4.44 -13.26
N ILE A 166 -3.87 -4.60 -11.99
CA ILE A 166 -3.35 -3.72 -10.94
C ILE A 166 -2.68 -4.52 -9.82
N MET A 167 -1.70 -3.91 -9.18
CA MET A 167 -1.16 -4.34 -7.89
C MET A 167 -1.47 -3.28 -6.84
N LEU A 168 -2.34 -3.65 -5.91
CA LEU A 168 -2.71 -2.86 -4.75
C LEU A 168 -1.62 -3.00 -3.69
N PHE A 169 -0.89 -1.93 -3.41
CA PHE A 169 0.08 -1.91 -2.34
C PHE A 169 -0.55 -1.32 -1.08
N PHE A 170 -0.75 -2.16 -0.06
CA PHE A 170 -1.22 -1.77 1.25
C PHE A 170 -0.02 -1.46 2.17
N PRO A 171 0.22 -0.19 2.53
CA PRO A 171 1.49 0.26 3.09
C PRO A 171 1.61 0.05 4.60
N PHE A 172 1.37 -1.18 5.06
CA PHE A 172 1.44 -1.56 6.46
C PHE A 172 2.32 -2.79 6.66
N ASN A 173 3.03 -2.82 7.77
CA ASN A 173 3.79 -3.97 8.23
C ASN A 173 3.03 -4.67 9.35
N PHE A 174 2.64 -5.91 9.11
CA PHE A 174 1.98 -6.76 10.08
C PHE A 174 2.99 -7.44 10.99
N LYS A 175 2.73 -7.38 12.29
CA LYS A 175 3.42 -8.16 13.33
C LYS A 175 2.39 -9.05 14.01
N ILE A 176 2.78 -10.29 14.28
CA ILE A 176 2.00 -11.20 15.11
C ILE A 176 2.65 -11.31 16.47
N ASP A 177 1.84 -11.59 17.50
CA ASP A 177 2.35 -11.99 18.80
C ASP A 177 3.29 -13.21 18.67
N ASN A 178 4.40 -13.18 19.41
CA ASN A 178 5.46 -14.19 19.37
C ASN A 178 4.97 -15.58 19.80
N GLU A 179 3.82 -15.68 20.47
CA GLU A 179 3.21 -16.94 20.90
C GLU A 179 2.49 -17.70 19.78
N VAL A 180 2.32 -17.10 18.59
CA VAL A 180 1.66 -17.76 17.48
C VAL A 180 2.63 -18.66 16.72
N ASP A 181 2.21 -19.91 16.51
CA ASP A 181 2.89 -20.85 15.63
C ASP A 181 3.10 -20.22 14.24
N ILE A 182 4.37 -20.12 13.82
CA ILE A 182 4.78 -19.53 12.55
C ILE A 182 4.04 -20.16 11.35
N LYS A 183 3.66 -21.44 11.44
CA LYS A 183 2.90 -22.14 10.40
C LYS A 183 1.47 -21.62 10.23
N LYS A 184 0.95 -20.89 11.22
CA LYS A 184 -0.40 -20.30 11.22
C LYS A 184 -0.41 -18.84 10.79
N VAL A 185 0.74 -18.17 10.77
CA VAL A 185 0.86 -16.73 10.46
C VAL A 185 0.19 -16.40 9.13
N ASP A 186 0.50 -17.15 8.08
CA ASP A 186 -0.05 -16.89 6.74
C ASP A 186 -1.57 -16.96 6.73
N LYS A 187 -2.14 -17.99 7.37
CA LYS A 187 -3.59 -18.17 7.47
C LYS A 187 -4.24 -17.02 8.26
N ILE A 188 -3.62 -16.60 9.35
CA ILE A 188 -4.14 -15.53 10.21
C ILE A 188 -4.14 -14.19 9.46
N VAL A 189 -3.00 -13.81 8.88
CA VAL A 189 -2.88 -12.56 8.11
C VAL A 189 -3.83 -12.57 6.91
N THR A 190 -3.87 -13.67 6.15
CA THR A 190 -4.72 -13.77 4.96
C THR A 190 -6.20 -13.68 5.33
N SER A 191 -6.64 -14.33 6.41
CA SER A 191 -8.01 -14.20 6.91
C SER A 191 -8.35 -12.78 7.36
N ALA A 192 -7.43 -12.10 8.05
CA ALA A 192 -7.63 -10.71 8.48
C ALA A 192 -7.74 -9.76 7.27
N LEU A 193 -6.86 -9.90 6.28
CA LEU A 193 -6.90 -9.10 5.05
C LEU A 193 -8.18 -9.35 4.24
N ASN A 194 -8.60 -10.62 4.11
CA ASN A 194 -9.86 -10.95 3.45
C ASN A 194 -11.05 -10.35 4.19
N SER A 195 -11.06 -10.39 5.52
CA SER A 195 -12.11 -9.75 6.31
C SER A 195 -12.17 -8.23 6.13
N ASP A 196 -11.05 -7.58 5.85
CA ASP A 196 -10.97 -6.13 5.66
C ASP A 196 -11.33 -5.71 4.22
N PHE A 197 -11.02 -6.55 3.22
CA PHE A 197 -11.02 -6.12 1.80
C PHE A 197 -11.85 -6.98 0.84
N GLN A 198 -12.50 -8.07 1.27
CA GLN A 198 -13.26 -8.93 0.36
C GLN A 198 -14.33 -8.16 -0.45
N SER A 199 -15.00 -7.19 0.18
CA SER A 199 -16.00 -6.36 -0.51
C SER A 199 -15.38 -5.49 -1.62
N LEU A 200 -14.13 -5.01 -1.45
CA LEU A 200 -13.41 -4.31 -2.51
C LEU A 200 -13.09 -5.22 -3.70
N PHE A 201 -12.72 -6.48 -3.44
CA PHE A 201 -12.43 -7.44 -4.50
C PHE A 201 -13.69 -7.79 -5.29
N LEU A 202 -14.82 -7.99 -4.61
CA LEU A 202 -16.13 -8.15 -5.24
C LEU A 202 -16.50 -6.94 -6.10
N TYR A 203 -16.28 -5.73 -5.60
CA TYR A 203 -16.55 -4.49 -6.33
C TYR A 203 -15.71 -4.37 -7.61
N ARG A 204 -14.43 -4.75 -7.52
CA ARG A 204 -13.53 -4.73 -8.69
C ARG A 204 -13.92 -5.79 -9.73
N GLU A 205 -14.25 -7.01 -9.31
CA GLU A 205 -14.68 -8.09 -10.21
C GLU A 205 -15.85 -7.67 -11.10
N GLU A 206 -16.84 -6.94 -10.55
CA GLU A 206 -17.99 -6.46 -11.33
C GLU A 206 -17.64 -5.39 -12.38
N SER A 207 -16.59 -4.60 -12.13
CA SER A 207 -16.20 -3.49 -13.00
C SER A 207 -15.09 -3.84 -14.00
N THR A 208 -14.26 -4.84 -13.69
CA THR A 208 -13.03 -5.14 -14.44
C THR A 208 -12.71 -6.65 -14.52
N LYS A 209 -13.72 -7.51 -14.67
CA LYS A 209 -13.63 -9.00 -14.70
C LYS A 209 -12.47 -9.64 -15.49
N HIS A 210 -11.96 -8.97 -16.52
CA HIS A 210 -10.89 -9.50 -17.38
C HIS A 210 -9.47 -9.08 -16.97
N TYR A 211 -9.34 -8.32 -15.88
CA TYR A 211 -8.07 -7.80 -15.42
C TYR A 211 -7.70 -8.40 -14.08
N ASP A 212 -6.46 -8.87 -13.97
CA ASP A 212 -5.96 -9.41 -12.72
C ASP A 212 -5.86 -8.32 -11.64
N THR A 213 -5.95 -8.78 -10.40
CA THR A 213 -5.74 -7.94 -9.22
C THR A 213 -4.78 -8.64 -8.29
N TYR A 214 -3.70 -7.94 -7.95
CA TYR A 214 -2.73 -8.35 -6.98
C TYR A 214 -2.81 -7.47 -5.74
N PHE A 215 -2.37 -8.00 -4.62
CA PHE A 215 -2.31 -7.28 -3.35
C PHE A 215 -0.95 -7.55 -2.70
N VAL A 216 -0.32 -6.51 -2.20
CA VAL A 216 0.99 -6.58 -1.54
C VAL A 216 0.95 -5.83 -0.21
N THR A 217 1.51 -6.44 0.83
CA THR A 217 1.73 -5.83 2.14
C THR A 217 2.99 -6.42 2.77
N LEU A 218 3.48 -5.85 3.88
CA LEU A 218 4.56 -6.47 4.65
C LEU A 218 4.05 -7.30 5.82
N VAL A 219 4.70 -8.43 6.08
CA VAL A 219 4.52 -9.26 7.27
C VAL A 219 5.90 -9.73 7.72
N PHE A 220 6.31 -9.44 8.95
CA PHE A 220 7.65 -9.80 9.46
C PHE A 220 8.79 -9.52 8.49
N GLU A 221 8.88 -8.29 7.97
CA GLU A 221 9.98 -7.90 7.08
C GLU A 221 10.00 -8.69 5.75
N MET A 222 8.87 -9.30 5.36
CA MET A 222 8.70 -9.94 4.06
C MET A 222 7.55 -9.28 3.32
N PHE A 223 7.74 -9.00 2.04
CA PHE A 223 6.64 -8.69 1.12
C PHE A 223 5.81 -9.94 0.89
N TYR A 224 4.56 -9.90 1.29
CA TYR A 224 3.57 -10.93 0.98
C TYR A 224 2.83 -10.52 -0.28
N ILE A 225 2.92 -11.35 -1.32
CA ILE A 225 2.30 -11.10 -2.62
C ILE A 225 1.12 -12.04 -2.79
N TYR A 226 -0.05 -11.48 -3.02
CA TYR A 226 -1.31 -12.20 -3.20
C TYR A 226 -1.90 -11.96 -4.58
N GLN A 227 -2.59 -12.97 -5.12
CA GLN A 227 -3.54 -12.80 -6.23
C GLN A 227 -4.96 -12.83 -5.66
N VAL A 228 -5.81 -11.95 -6.14
CA VAL A 228 -7.25 -12.06 -5.91
C VAL A 228 -7.79 -13.17 -6.81
N GLN A 229 -8.30 -14.24 -6.22
CA GLN A 229 -8.94 -15.36 -6.92
C GLN A 229 -10.28 -15.65 -6.22
N ASN A 230 -11.37 -15.73 -6.99
CA ASN A 230 -12.72 -15.87 -6.45
C ASN A 230 -13.03 -14.84 -5.34
N ASN A 231 -12.59 -13.60 -5.55
CA ASN A 231 -12.74 -12.48 -4.62
C ASN A 231 -12.02 -12.64 -3.27
N LEU A 232 -11.06 -13.57 -3.17
CA LEU A 232 -10.27 -13.82 -1.98
C LEU A 232 -8.78 -13.75 -2.30
N LEU A 233 -8.00 -13.31 -1.33
CA LEU A 233 -6.54 -13.31 -1.39
C LEU A 233 -6.01 -14.74 -1.32
N THR A 234 -5.26 -15.12 -2.35
CA THR A 234 -4.47 -16.34 -2.41
C THR A 234 -2.99 -15.96 -2.41
N LEU A 235 -2.25 -16.38 -1.39
CA LEU A 235 -0.82 -16.07 -1.26
C LEU A 235 -0.03 -16.78 -2.37
N ILE A 236 0.72 -16.02 -3.15
CA ILE A 236 1.52 -16.53 -4.27
C ILE A 236 2.97 -16.71 -3.87
N GLU A 237 3.55 -15.66 -3.26
CA GLU A 237 4.99 -15.59 -3.03
C GLU A 237 5.28 -14.69 -1.82
N LYS A 238 6.41 -14.93 -1.17
CA LYS A 238 6.96 -14.09 -0.11
C LYS A 238 8.39 -13.73 -0.48
N ILE A 239 8.73 -12.46 -0.37
CA ILE A 239 10.06 -11.95 -0.72
C ILE A 239 10.61 -11.17 0.46
N ASP A 240 11.82 -11.53 0.90
CA ASP A 240 12.52 -10.81 1.98
C ASP A 240 12.80 -9.38 1.52
N VAL A 241 12.53 -8.40 2.39
CA VAL A 241 12.83 -6.98 2.11
C VAL A 241 14.30 -6.75 1.78
N LYS A 242 15.21 -7.63 2.23
CA LYS A 242 16.65 -7.58 1.90
C LYS A 242 16.94 -7.70 0.41
N ASN A 243 16.05 -8.32 -0.35
CA ASN A 243 16.21 -8.45 -1.79
C ASN A 243 15.74 -7.19 -2.54
N ILE A 244 15.13 -6.23 -1.84
CA ILE A 244 14.55 -5.02 -2.41
C ILE A 244 15.36 -3.79 -1.93
N PRO A 245 16.51 -3.50 -2.57
CA PRO A 245 17.47 -2.51 -2.07
C PRO A 245 16.90 -1.10 -1.99
N THR A 246 16.06 -0.68 -2.95
CA THR A 246 15.46 0.66 -2.90
C THR A 246 14.52 0.79 -1.71
N PHE A 247 13.73 -0.24 -1.40
CA PHE A 247 12.88 -0.24 -0.21
C PHE A 247 13.69 -0.13 1.07
N LEU A 248 14.77 -0.92 1.22
CA LEU A 248 15.65 -0.84 2.40
C LEU A 248 16.25 0.55 2.57
N LYS A 249 16.75 1.14 1.47
CA LYS A 249 17.33 2.48 1.48
C LYS A 249 16.31 3.51 1.94
N LEU A 250 15.12 3.52 1.34
CA LEU A 250 14.05 4.46 1.71
C LEU A 250 13.60 4.26 3.15
N ARG A 251 13.53 3.01 3.63
CA ARG A 251 13.18 2.70 5.01
C ARG A 251 14.23 3.20 5.99
N SER A 252 15.52 3.18 5.62
CA SER A 252 16.61 3.65 6.47
C SER A 252 16.55 5.16 6.78
N TYR A 253 15.87 5.94 5.93
CA TYR A 253 15.60 7.36 6.19
C TYR A 253 14.46 7.57 7.20
N GLY A 254 13.65 6.53 7.44
CA GLY A 254 12.58 6.61 8.43
C GLY A 254 13.17 6.97 9.79
N VAL A 255 12.61 7.99 10.44
CA VAL A 255 13.03 8.36 11.79
C VAL A 255 12.46 7.33 12.76
N TYR A 256 13.27 6.32 13.11
CA TYR A 256 13.04 5.51 14.30
C TYR A 256 13.30 6.39 15.53
N GLY A 257 12.27 7.10 16.00
CA GLY A 257 12.40 8.03 17.12
C GLY A 257 11.39 9.17 17.18
N PHE A 258 10.52 9.34 16.17
CA PHE A 258 9.27 10.07 16.43
C PHE A 258 8.36 9.12 17.21
N PRO A 259 7.75 9.56 18.31
CA PRO A 259 7.05 8.66 19.21
C PRO A 259 5.96 7.95 18.43
N GLU A 260 6.17 6.65 18.20
CA GLU A 260 5.06 5.72 18.14
C GLU A 260 4.47 5.74 19.56
N TRP A 261 3.56 6.69 19.78
CA TRP A 261 2.50 6.70 20.79
C TRP A 261 2.88 6.18 22.19
N GLU A 262 3.02 7.11 23.14
CA GLU A 262 2.35 6.89 24.44
C GLU A 262 0.82 6.88 24.25
#